data_AF-A0A1I2PYF1-F1
#
_entry.id   AF-A0A1I2PYF1-F1
#
_cell.length_a   1.000
_cell.length_b   1.000
_cell.length_c   1.000
_cell.angle_alpha   90.00
_cell.angle_beta   90.00
_cell.angle_gamma   90.00
#
_symmetry.space_group_name_H-M   'P 1'
#
loop_
_entity.id
_entity.type
_entity.pdbx_description
1 polymer ?
#
loop_
_entity_poly.entity_id
_entity_poly.type
_entity_poly.pdbx_seq_one_letter_code
_entity_poly.pdbx_strand_id
1 'polypeptide(L)'
;MERLNGINLVSVLVDRSEEHDFSGRIINQYDDKELIFTSSMGMIRELEELYNEWGFPEESEKTRSFTMRRINAEDTVRENETEKRLVNFARDIESRDITSERGDLATFLILTEMRQHSTWQGKALHAEADEKKNFQSVLELLFFIDDVLNDK
;
A
#
# COMPACT_ATOMS: atom_id res chain seq x y z
N MET A 1 -3.14 14.01 17.31
CA MET A 1 -3.31 12.90 16.38
C MET A 1 -2.86 13.35 15.01
N GLU A 2 -1.65 12.97 14.65
CA GLU A 2 -1.09 13.25 13.33
C GLU A 2 -1.61 12.14 12.40
N ARG A 3 -2.46 12.50 11.43
CA ARG A 3 -3.07 11.54 10.51
C ARG A 3 -2.10 11.21 9.38
N LEU A 4 -1.95 9.93 9.04
CA LEU A 4 -1.36 9.56 7.76
C LEU A 4 -2.37 9.93 6.67
N ASN A 5 -1.95 10.77 5.74
CA ASN A 5 -2.74 11.19 4.59
C ASN A 5 -1.90 11.00 3.34
N GLY A 6 -2.47 10.43 2.30
CA GLY A 6 -1.81 10.27 1.01
C GLY A 6 -2.71 9.58 0.01
N ILE A 7 -2.47 9.83 -1.28
CA ILE A 7 -3.31 9.29 -2.37
C ILE A 7 -3.25 7.76 -2.49
N ASN A 8 -2.32 7.10 -1.83
CA ASN A 8 -2.19 5.65 -1.83
C ASN A 8 -2.25 5.07 -0.42
N LEU A 9 -2.83 5.83 0.52
CA LEU A 9 -3.14 5.31 1.84
C LEU A 9 -4.17 4.19 1.70
N VAL A 10 -3.84 3.05 2.31
CA VAL A 10 -4.71 1.88 2.43
C VAL A 10 -4.90 1.54 3.91
N SER A 11 -6.02 0.90 4.23
CA SER A 11 -6.26 0.37 5.57
C SER A 11 -6.28 -1.14 5.49
N VAL A 12 -5.45 -1.77 6.32
CA VAL A 12 -5.36 -3.21 6.50
C VAL A 12 -6.04 -3.56 7.83
N LEU A 13 -7.20 -4.19 7.73
CA LEU A 13 -8.02 -4.63 8.84
C LEU A 13 -7.65 -6.08 9.13
N VAL A 14 -7.00 -6.33 10.25
CA VAL A 14 -6.65 -7.69 10.66
C VAL A 14 -7.79 -8.25 11.50
N ASP A 15 -8.40 -9.33 10.99
CA ASP A 15 -9.59 -9.94 11.60
C ASP A 15 -9.23 -11.21 12.39
N ARG A 16 -8.19 -11.94 11.99
CA ARG A 16 -7.72 -13.15 12.70
C ARG A 16 -6.21 -13.27 12.68
N SER A 17 -5.65 -13.83 13.75
CA SER A 17 -4.24 -14.18 13.89
C SER A 17 -4.11 -15.64 14.30
N GLU A 18 -3.20 -16.36 13.67
CA GLU A 18 -2.75 -17.71 14.01
C GLU A 18 -1.26 -17.66 14.38
N GLU A 19 -0.68 -18.71 14.97
CA GLU A 19 0.65 -18.67 15.62
C GLU A 19 1.80 -18.03 14.81
N HIS A 20 1.72 -18.02 13.47
CA HIS A 20 2.75 -17.43 12.61
C HIS A 20 2.19 -16.69 11.39
N ASP A 21 0.89 -16.38 11.38
CA ASP A 21 0.27 -15.74 10.21
C ASP A 21 -1.02 -15.00 10.60
N PHE A 22 -1.50 -14.13 9.71
CA PHE A 22 -2.71 -13.36 9.96
C PHE A 22 -3.56 -13.19 8.69
N SER A 23 -4.85 -12.97 8.90
CA SER A 23 -5.84 -12.81 7.84
C SER A 23 -6.76 -11.64 8.12
N GLY A 24 -7.37 -11.11 7.07
CA GLY A 24 -8.19 -9.92 7.17
C GLY A 24 -8.57 -9.35 5.82
N ARG A 25 -8.75 -8.04 5.79
CA ARG A 25 -9.27 -7.29 4.64
C ARG A 25 -8.47 -6.02 4.40
N ILE A 26 -8.35 -5.63 3.15
CA ILE A 26 -7.74 -4.37 2.73
C ILE A 26 -8.81 -3.51 2.08
N ILE A 27 -8.87 -2.25 2.48
CA ILE A 27 -9.74 -1.24 1.89
C ILE A 27 -8.92 -0.06 1.42
N ASN A 28 -9.42 0.62 0.39
CA ASN A 28 -8.82 1.83 -0.15
C ASN A 28 -9.82 3.00 -0.17
N GLN A 29 -9.32 4.19 -0.48
CA GLN A 29 -10.07 5.45 -0.42
C GLN A 29 -11.00 5.69 -1.62
N TYR A 30 -10.91 4.90 -2.69
CA TYR A 30 -11.53 5.19 -4.00
C TYR A 30 -12.65 4.23 -4.37
N ASP A 31 -12.78 3.10 -3.69
CA ASP A 31 -13.89 2.18 -3.92
C ASP A 31 -14.33 1.49 -2.62
N ASP A 32 -15.53 0.90 -2.68
CA ASP A 32 -16.12 0.11 -1.60
C ASP A 32 -15.67 -1.36 -1.66
N LYS A 33 -14.63 -1.70 -2.44
CA LYS A 33 -14.15 -3.07 -2.56
C LYS A 33 -13.28 -3.41 -1.35
N GLU A 34 -13.64 -4.51 -0.70
CA GLU A 34 -12.80 -5.13 0.32
C GLU A 34 -11.98 -6.25 -0.32
N LEU A 35 -10.65 -6.15 -0.28
CA LEU A 35 -9.75 -7.22 -0.74
C LEU A 35 -9.47 -8.15 0.44
N ILE A 36 -9.97 -9.38 0.36
CA ILE A 36 -9.81 -10.38 1.43
C ILE A 36 -8.46 -11.08 1.26
N PHE A 37 -7.69 -11.18 2.34
CA PHE A 37 -6.46 -11.98 2.39
C PHE A 37 -6.52 -13.00 3.52
N THR A 38 -5.94 -14.18 3.29
CA THR A 38 -5.93 -15.29 4.25
C THR A 38 -4.56 -15.57 4.87
N SER A 39 -3.55 -14.78 4.49
CA SER A 39 -2.17 -14.86 4.99
C SER A 39 -1.46 -13.53 4.79
N SER A 40 -0.37 -13.31 5.51
CA SER A 40 0.58 -12.21 5.35
C SER A 40 1.12 -12.12 3.92
N MET A 41 1.46 -13.24 3.30
CA MET A 41 1.84 -13.30 1.88
C MET A 41 0.66 -12.95 0.95
N GLY A 42 -0.56 -13.33 1.32
CA GLY A 42 -1.78 -12.91 0.64
C GLY A 42 -1.93 -11.39 0.68
N MET A 43 -1.79 -10.78 1.85
CA MET A 43 -1.83 -9.32 2.03
C MET A 43 -0.82 -8.63 1.12
N ILE A 44 0.43 -9.11 1.08
CA ILE A 44 1.48 -8.55 0.22
C ILE A 44 1.08 -8.61 -1.25
N ARG A 45 0.55 -9.75 -1.70
CA ARG A 45 0.11 -9.91 -3.09
C ARG A 45 -1.03 -8.95 -3.44
N GLU A 46 -2.06 -8.86 -2.60
CA GLU A 46 -3.20 -7.96 -2.85
C GLU A 46 -2.76 -6.48 -2.89
N LEU A 47 -1.85 -6.08 -1.99
CA LEU A 47 -1.28 -4.72 -2.00
C LEU A 47 -0.43 -4.47 -3.25
N GLU A 48 0.39 -5.42 -3.69
CA GLU A 48 1.18 -5.28 -4.92
C GLU A 48 0.27 -5.15 -6.15
N GLU A 49 -0.77 -5.97 -6.25
CA GLU A 49 -1.77 -5.89 -7.33
C GLU A 49 -2.49 -4.53 -7.33
N LEU A 50 -2.90 -4.06 -6.14
CA LEU A 50 -3.52 -2.74 -5.98
C LEU A 50 -2.59 -1.61 -6.43
N TYR A 51 -1.34 -1.62 -5.99
CA TYR A 51 -0.37 -0.60 -6.41
C TYR A 51 -0.03 -0.69 -7.91
N ASN A 52 -0.09 -1.87 -8.52
CA ASN A 52 0.10 -2.06 -9.96
C ASN A 52 -1.08 -1.54 -10.78
N GLU A 53 -2.30 -1.77 -10.31
CA GLU A 53 -3.53 -1.22 -10.91
C GLU A 53 -3.48 0.32 -10.91
N TRP A 54 -3.11 0.87 -9.76
CA TRP A 54 -2.90 2.29 -9.54
C TRP A 54 -1.74 2.90 -10.35
N GLY A 55 -0.72 2.09 -10.67
CA GLY A 55 0.54 2.57 -11.25
C GLY A 55 1.38 3.42 -10.29
N PHE A 56 1.09 3.39 -8.99
CA PHE A 56 1.77 4.19 -7.97
C PHE A 56 1.77 3.47 -6.59
N PRO A 57 2.84 3.57 -5.77
CA PRO A 57 4.12 4.26 -6.02
C PRO A 57 4.86 3.67 -7.21
N GLU A 58 5.53 4.47 -8.04
CA GLU A 58 6.09 3.94 -9.30
C GLU A 58 7.09 2.79 -9.05
N GLU A 59 6.96 1.70 -9.82
CA GLU A 59 7.93 0.61 -9.81
C GLU A 59 9.27 1.12 -10.34
N SER A 60 10.26 1.24 -9.46
CA SER A 60 11.55 1.87 -9.84
C SER A 60 12.45 0.99 -10.71
N GLU A 61 12.07 -0.26 -10.96
CA GLU A 61 12.79 -1.18 -11.86
C GLU A 61 12.40 -0.99 -13.33
N LYS A 62 11.89 0.19 -13.73
CA LYS A 62 12.06 0.61 -15.12
C LYS A 62 13.54 0.86 -15.36
N THR A 63 14.21 -0.19 -15.83
CA THR A 63 15.57 -0.21 -16.39
C THR A 63 15.96 1.18 -16.89
N ARG A 64 16.95 1.82 -16.23
CA ARG A 64 17.61 2.99 -16.81
C ARG A 64 18.19 2.58 -18.16
N SER A 65 17.49 2.86 -19.25
CA SER A 65 18.05 2.69 -20.57
C SER A 65 19.01 3.85 -20.82
N PHE A 66 20.29 3.67 -20.49
CA PHE A 66 21.38 4.42 -21.12
C PHE A 66 21.57 3.90 -22.55
N THR A 67 20.51 4.00 -23.36
CA THR A 67 20.65 4.03 -24.81
C THR A 67 20.10 5.38 -25.18
N MET A 68 20.96 6.25 -25.70
CA MET A 68 20.53 7.45 -26.41
C MET A 68 19.79 7.00 -27.68
N ARG A 69 18.60 6.44 -27.50
CA ARG A 69 17.67 6.07 -28.55
C ARG A 69 16.84 7.32 -28.76
N ARG A 70 16.81 7.79 -30.00
CA ARG A 70 16.01 8.94 -30.43
C ARG A 70 14.63 8.83 -29.77
N ILE A 71 14.29 9.81 -28.95
CA ILE A 71 13.00 9.91 -28.26
C ILE A 71 11.94 9.92 -29.37
N ASN A 72 11.29 8.79 -29.61
CA ASN A 72 10.09 8.72 -30.41
C ASN A 72 8.94 9.16 -29.51
N ALA A 73 8.00 9.94 -30.07
CA ALA A 73 6.83 10.44 -29.35
C ALA A 73 5.97 9.33 -28.69
N GLU A 74 6.16 8.07 -29.07
CA GLU A 74 5.46 6.91 -28.52
C GLU A 74 5.99 6.47 -27.14
N ASP A 75 7.28 6.67 -26.84
CA ASP A 75 7.86 6.31 -25.54
C ASP A 75 7.46 7.31 -24.45
N THR A 76 7.27 8.58 -24.81
CA THR A 76 6.77 9.64 -23.91
C THR A 76 5.28 9.49 -23.60
N VAL A 77 4.50 8.82 -24.46
CA VAL A 77 3.06 8.61 -24.23
C VAL A 77 2.82 7.55 -23.14
N ARG A 78 3.61 6.48 -23.11
CA ARG A 78 3.48 5.40 -22.10
C ARG A 78 3.83 5.84 -20.68
N GLU A 79 4.85 6.69 -20.54
CA GLU A 79 5.26 7.26 -19.26
C GLU A 79 4.15 8.16 -18.67
N ASN A 80 3.54 8.99 -19.53
CA ASN A 80 2.41 9.85 -19.18
C ASN A 80 1.09 9.11 -18.89
N GLU A 81 0.91 7.87 -19.34
CA GLU A 81 -0.33 7.10 -19.12
C GLU A 81 -0.39 6.44 -17.74
N THR A 82 0.77 6.11 -17.14
CA THR A 82 0.83 5.37 -15.87
C THR A 82 0.68 6.31 -14.67
N GLU A 83 1.40 7.44 -14.68
CA GLU A 83 1.31 8.50 -13.67
C GLU A 83 -0.10 9.13 -13.61
N LYS A 84 -0.82 9.05 -14.73
CA LYS A 84 -2.21 9.47 -14.86
C LYS A 84 -3.21 8.52 -14.21
N ARG A 85 -2.90 7.24 -13.92
CA ARG A 85 -3.94 6.31 -13.43
C ARG A 85 -4.44 6.68 -12.05
N LEU A 86 -3.61 6.59 -11.01
CA LEU A 86 -4.04 6.93 -9.64
C LEU A 86 -4.47 8.40 -9.51
N VAL A 87 -3.74 9.34 -10.13
CA VAL A 87 -4.07 10.77 -10.05
C VAL A 87 -5.38 11.10 -10.77
N ASN A 88 -5.69 10.44 -11.90
CA ASN A 88 -7.00 10.61 -12.54
C ASN A 88 -8.11 9.89 -11.74
N PHE A 89 -7.85 8.67 -11.25
CA PHE A 89 -8.80 7.94 -10.38
C PHE A 89 -9.16 8.79 -9.15
N ALA A 90 -8.17 9.35 -8.46
CA ALA A 90 -8.34 10.19 -7.28
C ALA A 90 -8.95 11.57 -7.59
N ARG A 91 -8.89 12.02 -8.85
CA ARG A 91 -9.50 13.28 -9.28
C ARG A 91 -10.98 13.12 -9.60
N ASP A 92 -11.35 11.97 -10.16
CA ASP A 92 -12.70 11.68 -10.61
C ASP A 92 -13.57 11.05 -9.51
N ILE A 93 -12.96 10.51 -8.46
CA ILE A 93 -13.63 9.86 -7.33
C ILE A 93 -13.40 10.65 -6.04
N GLU A 94 -14.47 10.92 -5.30
CA GLU A 94 -14.38 11.50 -3.96
C GLU A 94 -13.77 10.49 -2.97
N SER A 95 -12.63 10.83 -2.38
CA SER A 95 -11.95 9.96 -1.41
C SER A 95 -12.81 9.72 -0.17
N ARG A 96 -13.08 8.46 0.17
CA ARG A 96 -13.80 8.09 1.40
C ARG A 96 -12.86 7.98 2.61
N ASP A 97 -13.42 8.18 3.79
CA ASP A 97 -12.67 8.01 5.04
C ASP A 97 -12.55 6.52 5.41
N ILE A 98 -11.35 5.97 5.21
CA ILE A 98 -11.00 4.60 5.62
C ILE A 98 -10.38 4.53 7.02
N THR A 99 -10.12 5.67 7.66
CA THR A 99 -9.43 5.75 8.95
C THR A 99 -10.32 5.40 10.14
N SER A 100 -11.63 5.34 9.92
CA SER A 100 -12.65 5.00 10.91
C SER A 100 -13.01 3.51 10.95
N GLU A 101 -12.69 2.76 9.90
CA GLU A 101 -12.96 1.31 9.82
C GLU A 101 -11.98 0.50 10.67
N ARG A 102 -12.42 -0.61 11.26
CA ARG A 102 -11.62 -1.40 12.20
C ARG A 102 -11.69 -2.89 11.89
N GLY A 103 -10.54 -3.56 11.95
CA GLY A 103 -10.48 -5.01 12.00
C GLY A 103 -10.85 -5.55 13.37
N ASP A 104 -11.13 -6.85 13.45
CA ASP A 104 -11.51 -7.48 14.73
C ASP A 104 -10.34 -7.51 15.75
N LEU A 105 -9.09 -7.57 15.28
CA LEU A 105 -7.90 -7.63 16.14
C LEU A 105 -7.08 -6.34 16.15
N ALA A 106 -6.79 -5.78 14.98
CA ALA A 106 -5.97 -4.58 14.84
C ALA A 106 -6.18 -3.95 13.46
N THR A 107 -5.88 -2.66 13.34
CA THR A 107 -6.01 -1.92 12.09
C THR A 107 -4.73 -1.15 11.78
N PHE A 108 -4.22 -1.34 10.57
CA PHE A 108 -3.00 -0.68 10.11
C PHE A 108 -3.29 0.23 8.92
N LEU A 109 -3.01 1.52 9.09
CA LEU A 109 -2.99 2.47 7.99
C LEU A 109 -1.59 2.47 7.37
N ILE A 110 -1.49 2.10 6.09
CA ILE A 110 -0.21 1.94 5.39
C ILE A 110 -0.13 2.98 4.28
N LEU A 111 0.96 3.73 4.29
CA LEU A 111 1.34 4.66 3.25
C LEU A 111 2.68 4.22 2.67
N THR A 112 2.66 3.61 1.48
CA THR A 112 3.89 3.20 0.80
C THR A 112 4.45 4.37 0.01
N GLU A 113 5.70 4.77 0.24
CA GLU A 113 6.32 5.93 -0.42
C GLU A 113 7.16 5.49 -1.62
N MET A 114 7.84 4.34 -1.54
CA MET A 114 8.71 3.84 -2.60
C MET A 114 8.63 2.33 -2.77
N ARG A 115 8.82 1.88 -4.02
CA ARG A 115 9.02 0.48 -4.42
C ARG A 115 10.36 0.34 -5.15
N GLN A 116 11.47 0.33 -4.38
CA GLN A 116 12.83 0.21 -4.92
C GLN A 116 13.51 -1.08 -4.52
N HIS A 117 14.29 -1.67 -5.44
CA HIS A 117 15.09 -2.87 -5.20
C HIS A 117 14.28 -4.05 -4.66
N SER A 118 13.09 -4.30 -5.23
CA SER A 118 12.19 -5.37 -4.79
C SER A 118 11.76 -5.27 -3.31
N THR A 119 11.75 -4.06 -2.73
CA THR A 119 11.25 -3.81 -1.37
C THR A 119 10.39 -2.53 -1.30
N TRP A 120 9.40 -2.55 -0.41
CA TRP A 120 8.55 -1.39 -0.11
C TRP A 120 9.14 -0.57 1.03
N GLN A 121 9.02 0.75 0.94
CA GLN A 121 9.38 1.69 1.99
C GLN A 121 8.23 2.65 2.22
N GLY A 122 8.00 3.04 3.47
CA GLY A 122 6.91 3.95 3.79
C GLY A 122 6.62 4.04 5.28
N LYS A 123 5.37 4.32 5.61
CA LYS A 123 4.88 4.53 6.97
C LYS A 123 3.69 3.62 7.25
N ALA A 124 3.68 3.04 8.43
CA ALA A 124 2.54 2.31 8.97
C ALA A 124 2.10 2.94 10.29
N LEU A 125 0.79 2.97 10.54
CA LEU A 125 0.17 3.46 11.76
C LEU A 125 -0.81 2.42 12.27
N HIS A 126 -0.61 1.95 13.50
CA HIS A 126 -1.60 1.15 14.23
C HIS A 126 -2.68 2.09 14.77
N ALA A 127 -3.90 1.97 14.23
CA ALA A 127 -4.96 2.96 14.42
C ALA A 127 -5.49 3.01 15.87
N GLU A 128 -5.43 1.90 16.59
CA GLU A 128 -5.95 1.75 17.95
C GLU A 128 -5.00 2.34 19.00
N ALA A 129 -3.68 2.24 18.79
CA ALA A 129 -2.67 2.74 19.73
C ALA A 129 -2.05 4.10 19.34
N ASP A 130 -2.39 4.65 18.16
CA ASP A 130 -1.71 5.81 17.54
C ASP A 130 -0.18 5.59 17.42
N GLU A 131 0.24 4.33 17.27
CA GLU A 131 1.65 3.94 17.15
C GLU A 131 2.10 3.95 15.69
N LYS A 132 3.19 4.66 15.41
CA LYS A 132 3.71 4.84 14.06
C LYS A 132 5.07 4.19 13.89
N LYS A 133 5.27 3.57 12.75
CA LYS A 133 6.55 3.02 12.33
C LYS A 133 6.84 3.38 10.88
N ASN A 134 7.99 3.99 10.65
CA ASN A 134 8.56 4.03 9.31
C ASN A 134 9.15 2.65 9.04
N PHE A 135 8.81 2.05 7.91
CA PHE A 135 9.37 0.78 7.47
C PHE A 135 10.24 1.01 6.24
N GLN A 136 11.39 0.34 6.19
CA GLN A 136 12.33 0.36 5.06
C GLN A 136 12.27 -0.94 4.26
N SER A 137 11.45 -1.90 4.70
CA SER A 137 11.15 -3.10 3.94
C SER A 137 9.77 -3.66 4.25
N VAL A 138 9.29 -4.53 3.36
CA VAL A 138 8.09 -5.35 3.60
C VAL A 138 8.27 -6.19 4.87
N LEU A 139 9.47 -6.70 5.13
CA LEU A 139 9.75 -7.49 6.32
C LEU A 139 9.66 -6.65 7.60
N GLU A 140 10.14 -5.40 7.59
CA GLU A 140 9.96 -4.48 8.73
C GLU A 140 8.50 -4.15 8.99
N LEU A 141 7.69 -4.02 7.93
CA LEU A 141 6.24 -3.87 8.05
C LEU A 141 5.61 -5.12 8.67
N LEU A 142 5.99 -6.32 8.21
CA LEU A 142 5.50 -7.57 8.79
C LEU A 142 5.90 -7.71 10.26
N PHE A 143 7.15 -7.40 10.64
CA PHE A 143 7.57 -7.41 12.03
C PHE A 143 6.77 -6.43 12.88
N PHE A 144 6.46 -5.23 12.36
CA PHE A 144 5.61 -4.30 13.09
C PHE A 144 4.21 -4.86 13.35
N ILE A 145 3.60 -5.48 12.34
CA ILE A 145 2.28 -6.10 12.49
C ILE A 145 2.36 -7.25 13.50
N ASP A 146 3.36 -8.12 13.36
CA ASP A 146 3.58 -9.27 14.24
C ASP A 146 3.81 -8.84 15.71
N ASP A 147 4.66 -7.82 15.94
CA ASP A 147 4.88 -7.24 17.27
C ASP A 147 3.54 -6.81 17.90
N VAL A 148 2.71 -6.08 17.14
CA VAL A 148 1.40 -5.59 17.62
C VAL A 148 0.39 -6.71 17.87
N LEU A 149 0.41 -7.77 17.05
CA LEU A 149 -0.51 -8.90 17.20
C LEU A 149 -0.10 -9.83 18.35
N ASN A 150 1.20 -9.94 18.65
CA ASN A 150 1.75 -10.81 19.69
C ASN A 150 1.91 -10.11 21.06
N ASP A 151 1.88 -8.78 21.14
CA ASP A 151 1.93 -8.01 22.40
C ASP A 151 0.56 -8.01 23.16
N LYS A 152 -0.26 -9.05 22.96
CA LYS A 152 -1.58 -9.23 23.59
C LYS A 152 -1.64 -10.44 24.51
#